data_AF-A0A425DAK7-F1
#
_entry.id   AF-A0A425DAK7-F1
#
_cell.length_a   1.000
_cell.length_b   1.000
_cell.length_c   1.000
_cell.angle_alpha   90.00
_cell.angle_beta   90.00
_cell.angle_gamma   90.00
#
_symmetry.space_group_name_H-M   'P 1'
#
loop_
_entity.id
_entity.type
_entity.pdbx_description
1 polymer ?
#
loop_
_entity_poly.entity_id
_entity_poly.type
_entity_poly.pdbx_seq_one_letter_code
_entity_poly.pdbx_strand_id
1 'polypeptide(L)'
;MNEVREQEHHLTHTHLITYMKTHHQDWLTDYLAAKKTEDRVYHSLMRLCQRFSQRYQFSQRVPCVFKVKQGELREIHEKFASHFWAKFASTAHADIINVDKPSVYYDMPPGKTLAKVGGSSKVDKSQNHSNRMTAVLSIRSNGTMNRGESRP
;
A
#
# COMPACT_ATOMS: atom_id res chain seq x y z
N MET A 1 12.64 -10.07 -4.11
CA MET A 1 11.66 -8.97 -3.92
C MET A 1 10.52 -9.05 -4.93
N ASN A 2 10.81 -9.11 -6.24
CA ASN A 2 9.77 -9.24 -7.27
C ASN A 2 8.90 -10.48 -7.04
N GLU A 3 9.49 -11.67 -6.93
CA GLU A 3 8.77 -12.94 -6.70
C GLU A 3 7.81 -12.88 -5.50
N VAL A 4 8.30 -12.41 -4.34
CA VAL A 4 7.49 -12.23 -3.12
C VAL A 4 6.27 -11.32 -3.38
N ARG A 5 6.45 -10.27 -4.18
CA ARG A 5 5.39 -9.28 -4.47
C ARG A 5 4.46 -9.70 -5.59
N GLU A 6 4.93 -10.50 -6.55
CA GLU A 6 4.11 -11.15 -7.58
C GLU A 6 3.13 -12.14 -6.96
N GLN A 7 3.55 -12.83 -5.90
CA GLN A 7 2.70 -13.70 -5.09
C GLN A 7 1.83 -12.93 -4.06
N GLU A 8 1.84 -11.59 -4.12
CA GLU A 8 1.12 -10.71 -3.20
C GLU A 8 1.48 -10.92 -1.71
N HIS A 9 2.67 -11.44 -1.39
CA HIS A 9 3.09 -11.63 0.00
C HIS A 9 3.59 -10.32 0.64
N HIS A 10 3.48 -10.25 1.96
CA HIS A 10 4.02 -9.13 2.74
C HIS A 10 5.56 -9.09 2.65
N LEU A 11 6.12 -7.91 2.41
CA LEU A 11 7.57 -7.73 2.27
C LEU A 11 8.03 -6.52 3.09
N THR A 12 9.04 -6.71 3.92
CA THR A 12 9.64 -5.63 4.73
C THR A 12 11.17 -5.69 4.68
N HIS A 13 11.86 -4.65 5.16
CA HIS A 13 13.31 -4.70 5.30
C HIS A 13 13.77 -5.82 6.25
N THR A 14 12.94 -6.21 7.23
CA THR A 14 13.20 -7.39 8.07
C THR A 14 13.28 -8.67 7.25
N HIS A 15 12.39 -8.85 6.26
CA HIS A 15 12.45 -10.00 5.34
C HIS A 15 13.74 -10.01 4.51
N LEU A 16 14.22 -8.83 4.09
CA LEU A 16 15.54 -8.72 3.41
C LEU A 16 16.69 -9.13 4.33
N ILE A 17 16.63 -8.73 5.61
CA ILE A 17 17.61 -9.14 6.62
C ILE A 17 17.56 -10.66 6.85
N THR A 18 16.37 -11.24 7.01
CA THR A 18 16.20 -12.69 7.14
C THR A 18 16.74 -13.42 5.92
N TYR A 19 16.46 -12.93 4.70
CA TYR A 19 17.03 -13.49 3.47
C TYR A 19 18.57 -13.48 3.48
N MET A 20 19.19 -12.36 3.87
CA MET A 20 20.64 -12.28 4.02
C MET A 20 21.17 -13.24 5.09
N LYS A 21 20.47 -13.41 6.21
CA LYS A 21 20.84 -14.40 7.24
C LYS A 21 20.79 -15.83 6.72
N THR A 22 19.81 -16.17 5.89
CA THR A 22 19.63 -17.54 5.39
C THR A 22 20.59 -17.89 4.24
N HIS A 23 20.86 -16.95 3.35
CA HIS A 23 21.57 -17.23 2.10
C HIS A 23 22.97 -16.59 1.99
N HIS A 24 23.27 -15.60 2.84
CA HIS A 24 24.51 -14.81 2.78
C HIS A 24 25.09 -14.58 4.19
N GLN A 25 25.05 -15.61 5.04
CA GLN A 25 25.42 -15.49 6.45
C GLN A 25 26.89 -15.08 6.66
N ASP A 26 27.81 -15.64 5.89
CA ASP A 26 29.24 -15.34 6.01
C ASP A 26 29.50 -13.86 5.67
N TRP A 27 28.99 -13.42 4.52
CA TRP A 27 29.05 -12.01 4.11
C TRP A 27 28.41 -11.08 5.14
N LEU A 28 27.26 -11.48 5.71
CA LEU A 28 26.60 -10.69 6.75
C LEU A 28 27.49 -10.59 7.99
N THR A 29 28.10 -11.68 8.41
CA THR A 29 28.98 -11.73 9.59
C THR A 29 30.19 -10.80 9.40
N ASP A 30 30.86 -10.88 8.25
CA ASP A 30 31.97 -10.00 7.90
C ASP A 30 31.56 -8.53 7.85
N TYR A 31 30.39 -8.24 7.25
CA TYR A 31 29.85 -6.89 7.16
C TYR A 31 29.56 -6.27 8.53
N LEU A 32 29.02 -7.07 9.47
CA LEU A 32 28.72 -6.61 10.83
C LEU A 32 30.00 -6.47 11.66
N ALA A 33 30.97 -7.39 11.51
CA ALA A 33 32.28 -7.33 12.17
C ALA A 33 33.08 -6.07 11.81
N ALA A 34 32.91 -5.55 10.59
CA ALA A 34 33.54 -4.31 10.15
C ALA A 34 32.94 -3.03 10.78
N LYS A 35 31.90 -3.12 11.61
CA LYS A 35 31.25 -1.95 12.24
C LYS A 35 31.81 -1.69 13.64
N LYS A 36 32.08 -0.41 13.93
CA LYS A 36 32.77 0.04 15.14
C LYS A 36 31.95 -0.03 16.44
N THR A 37 30.62 -0.15 16.39
CA THR A 37 29.75 -0.07 17.57
C THR A 37 28.47 -0.87 17.35
N GLU A 38 28.08 -1.70 18.31
CA GLU A 38 26.88 -2.57 18.24
C GLU A 38 25.60 -1.79 17.92
N ASP A 39 25.39 -0.63 18.55
CA ASP A 39 24.23 0.25 18.27
C ASP A 39 24.13 0.68 16.80
N ARG A 40 25.27 0.83 16.13
CA ARG A 40 25.32 1.23 14.72
C ARG A 40 25.20 0.06 13.75
N VAL A 41 25.42 -1.17 14.22
CA VAL A 41 25.34 -2.39 13.39
C VAL A 41 23.95 -2.51 12.78
N TYR A 42 22.92 -2.55 13.62
CA TYR A 42 21.53 -2.69 13.18
C TYR A 42 21.07 -1.53 12.28
N HIS A 43 21.35 -0.29 12.68
CA HIS A 43 20.98 0.89 11.89
C HIS A 43 21.68 0.92 10.52
N SER A 44 22.95 0.50 10.45
CA SER A 44 23.69 0.45 9.19
C SER A 44 23.13 -0.60 8.24
N LEU A 45 22.73 -1.77 8.77
CA LEU A 45 22.11 -2.83 8.00
C LEU A 45 20.72 -2.43 7.49
N MET A 46 19.92 -1.78 8.33
CA MET A 46 18.62 -1.25 7.95
C MET A 46 18.74 -0.21 6.83
N ARG A 47 19.67 0.74 6.93
CA ARG A 47 19.94 1.73 5.87
C ARG A 47 20.40 1.09 4.57
N LEU A 48 21.21 0.03 4.64
CA LEU A 48 21.60 -0.73 3.45
C LEU A 48 20.36 -1.31 2.75
N CYS A 49 19.47 -1.96 3.50
CA CYS A 49 18.21 -2.51 2.96
C CYS A 49 17.32 -1.43 2.35
N GLN A 50 17.23 -0.25 2.97
CA GLN A 50 16.46 0.89 2.47
C GLN A 50 17.02 1.41 1.14
N ARG A 51 18.34 1.62 1.05
CA ARG A 51 19.00 2.07 -0.18
C ARG A 51 18.88 1.03 -1.29
N PHE A 52 19.02 -0.25 -0.95
CA PHE A 52 18.81 -1.35 -1.88
C PHE A 52 17.37 -1.31 -2.44
N SER A 53 16.37 -1.24 -1.57
CA SER A 53 14.96 -1.17 -1.98
C SER A 53 14.70 0.02 -2.91
N GLN A 54 15.17 1.21 -2.55
CA GLN A 54 15.05 2.41 -3.38
C GLN A 54 15.71 2.25 -4.75
N ARG A 55 16.91 1.67 -4.81
CA ARG A 55 17.64 1.42 -6.06
C ARG A 55 16.86 0.52 -7.02
N TYR A 56 16.14 -0.47 -6.49
CA TYR A 56 15.30 -1.37 -7.27
C TYR A 56 13.85 -0.89 -7.41
N GLN A 57 13.59 0.40 -7.17
CA GLN A 57 12.26 1.01 -7.30
C GLN A 57 11.21 0.38 -6.39
N PHE A 58 11.58 0.03 -5.15
CA PHE A 58 10.65 -0.35 -4.10
C PHE A 58 10.50 0.77 -3.08
N SER A 59 9.25 1.06 -2.72
CA SER A 59 8.87 2.09 -1.75
C SER A 59 8.00 1.48 -0.66
N GLN A 60 8.06 2.04 0.55
CA GLN A 60 7.12 1.68 1.61
C GLN A 60 5.72 2.19 1.26
N ARG A 61 4.75 1.27 1.28
CA ARG A 61 3.33 1.54 1.01
C ARG A 61 2.48 0.94 2.11
N VAL A 62 1.26 1.47 2.24
CA VAL A 62 0.21 0.86 3.05
C VAL A 62 -0.27 -0.40 2.31
N PRO A 63 -0.22 -1.59 2.93
CA PRO A 63 -0.75 -2.79 2.32
C PRO A 63 -2.24 -2.63 2.09
N CYS A 64 -2.70 -3.08 0.94
CA CYS A 64 -4.13 -3.13 0.64
C CYS A 64 -4.58 -4.59 0.60
N VAL A 65 -5.67 -4.94 1.27
CA VAL A 65 -6.17 -6.31 1.25
C VAL A 65 -7.44 -6.33 0.43
N PHE A 66 -7.37 -6.96 -0.75
CA PHE A 66 -8.52 -7.14 -1.64
C PHE A 66 -8.77 -8.63 -1.83
N LYS A 67 -10.04 -9.03 -1.90
CA LYS A 67 -10.45 -10.43 -2.09
C LYS A 67 -10.29 -10.93 -3.54
N VAL A 68 -10.06 -10.03 -4.50
CA VAL A 68 -10.08 -10.32 -5.95
C VAL A 68 -8.70 -10.06 -6.55
N LYS A 69 -8.27 -10.85 -7.54
CA LYS A 69 -6.98 -10.67 -8.23
C LYS A 69 -6.98 -9.38 -9.08
N GLN A 70 -5.81 -8.79 -9.30
CA GLN A 70 -5.71 -7.50 -10.00
C GLN A 70 -6.24 -7.53 -11.44
N GLY A 71 -6.02 -8.64 -12.16
CA GLY A 71 -6.51 -8.80 -13.54
C GLY A 71 -8.05 -8.79 -13.63
N GLU A 72 -8.70 -9.56 -12.76
CA GLU A 72 -10.16 -9.64 -12.64
C GLU A 72 -10.76 -8.28 -12.26
N LEU A 73 -10.11 -7.55 -11.35
CA LEU A 73 -10.56 -6.21 -10.93
C LEU A 73 -10.57 -5.22 -12.10
N ARG A 74 -9.56 -5.27 -12.98
CA ARG A 74 -9.50 -4.37 -14.15
C ARG A 74 -10.65 -4.65 -15.12
N GLU A 75 -10.94 -5.91 -15.39
CA GLU A 75 -12.05 -6.29 -16.27
C GLU A 75 -13.41 -5.85 -15.70
N ILE A 76 -13.62 -6.06 -14.39
CA ILE A 76 -14.84 -5.59 -13.70
C ILE A 76 -14.95 -4.06 -13.79
N HIS A 77 -13.84 -3.35 -13.57
CA HIS A 77 -13.80 -1.90 -13.63
C HIS A 77 -14.12 -1.36 -15.03
N GLU A 78 -13.54 -1.93 -16.08
CA GLU A 78 -13.78 -1.52 -17.47
C GLU A 78 -15.23 -1.78 -17.91
N LYS A 79 -15.80 -2.95 -17.55
CA LYS A 79 -17.21 -3.25 -17.81
C LYS A 79 -18.13 -2.28 -17.07
N PHE A 80 -17.88 -2.06 -15.77
CA PHE A 80 -18.67 -1.12 -14.97
C PHE A 80 -18.62 0.29 -15.55
N ALA A 81 -17.42 0.80 -15.86
CA ALA A 81 -17.24 2.14 -16.42
C ALA A 81 -17.99 2.30 -17.75
N SER A 82 -17.92 1.29 -18.64
CA SER A 82 -18.63 1.30 -19.92
C SER A 82 -20.15 1.36 -19.74
N HIS A 83 -20.70 0.51 -18.87
CA HIS A 83 -22.14 0.51 -18.56
C HIS A 83 -22.60 1.80 -17.87
N PHE A 84 -21.80 2.33 -16.94
CA PHE A 84 -22.08 3.57 -16.22
C PHE A 84 -22.19 4.73 -17.20
N TRP A 85 -21.16 4.94 -18.04
CA TRP A 85 -21.16 6.05 -18.98
C TRP A 85 -22.16 5.87 -20.11
N ALA A 86 -22.46 4.65 -20.56
CA ALA A 86 -23.55 4.42 -21.51
C ALA A 86 -24.92 4.93 -20.99
N LYS A 87 -25.16 4.82 -19.67
CA LYS A 87 -26.42 5.22 -19.04
C LYS A 87 -26.45 6.69 -18.61
N PHE A 88 -25.32 7.22 -18.15
CA PHE A 88 -25.23 8.53 -17.50
C PHE A 88 -24.39 9.55 -18.28
N ALA A 89 -24.04 9.28 -19.54
CA ALA A 89 -23.26 10.20 -20.38
C ALA A 89 -23.89 11.60 -20.51
N SER A 90 -25.22 11.71 -20.49
CA SER A 90 -25.94 12.98 -20.57
C SER A 90 -26.18 13.64 -19.22
N THR A 91 -25.82 13.00 -18.11
CA THR A 91 -25.98 13.55 -16.76
C THR A 91 -24.98 14.68 -16.54
N ALA A 92 -25.45 15.82 -16.03
CA ALA A 92 -24.56 16.92 -15.73
C ALA A 92 -23.55 16.50 -14.65
N HIS A 93 -22.29 16.90 -14.81
CA HIS A 93 -21.22 16.57 -13.86
C HIS A 93 -21.51 17.01 -12.41
N ALA A 94 -22.33 18.05 -12.22
CA ALA A 94 -22.75 18.51 -10.90
C ALA A 94 -23.65 17.49 -10.16
N ASP A 95 -24.35 16.64 -10.90
CA ASP A 95 -25.32 15.66 -10.37
C ASP A 95 -24.68 14.28 -10.13
N ILE A 96 -23.45 14.08 -10.61
CA ILE A 96 -22.67 12.87 -10.35
C ILE A 96 -21.87 13.07 -9.06
N ILE A 97 -22.26 12.34 -8.01
CA ILE A 97 -21.62 12.37 -6.69
C ILE A 97 -20.87 11.05 -6.47
N ASN A 98 -19.55 11.12 -6.32
CA ASN A 98 -18.76 9.99 -5.85
C ASN A 98 -18.82 9.94 -4.32
N VAL A 99 -19.13 8.78 -3.77
CA VAL A 99 -19.20 8.55 -2.32
C VAL A 99 -18.28 7.40 -1.97
N ASP A 100 -17.37 7.63 -1.02
CA ASP A 100 -16.48 6.59 -0.51
C ASP A 100 -16.47 6.56 1.02
N LYS A 101 -16.16 5.40 1.59
CA LYS A 101 -16.08 5.17 3.03
C LYS A 101 -14.67 4.74 3.45
N PRO A 102 -13.74 5.68 3.68
CA PRO A 102 -12.44 5.30 4.20
C PRO A 102 -12.55 4.84 5.65
N SER A 103 -11.80 3.78 5.98
CA SER A 103 -11.51 3.41 7.36
C SER A 103 -10.33 4.25 7.87
N VAL A 104 -10.51 4.92 9.00
CA VAL A 104 -9.47 5.66 9.72
C VAL A 104 -9.07 4.82 10.93
N TYR A 105 -7.80 4.47 11.07
CA TYR A 105 -7.31 3.61 12.15
C TYR A 105 -6.71 4.47 13.27
N TYR A 106 -7.07 4.18 14.53
CA TYR A 106 -6.70 4.99 15.70
C TYR A 106 -5.24 4.79 16.13
N ASP A 107 -4.80 3.53 16.32
CA ASP A 107 -3.62 3.26 17.15
C ASP A 107 -2.50 2.52 16.41
N MET A 108 -2.75 2.01 15.21
CA MET A 108 -1.73 1.30 14.44
C MET A 108 -1.82 1.70 12.96
N PRO A 109 -0.91 2.54 12.44
CA PRO A 109 -0.84 2.72 11.00
C PRO A 109 -0.65 1.34 10.37
N PRO A 110 -1.38 1.00 9.28
CA PRO A 110 -1.25 -0.30 8.65
C PRO A 110 0.23 -0.61 8.43
N GLY A 111 0.69 -1.78 8.89
CA GLY A 111 2.11 -2.16 8.82
C GLY A 111 2.65 -1.94 7.42
N LYS A 112 3.76 -1.22 7.25
CA LYS A 112 4.26 -0.84 5.91
C LYS A 112 4.77 -2.06 5.17
N THR A 113 4.36 -2.23 3.91
CA THR A 113 4.95 -3.22 2.98
C THR A 113 5.79 -2.53 1.92
N LEU A 114 6.82 -3.20 1.41
CA LEU A 114 7.57 -2.75 0.24
C LEU A 114 6.82 -3.14 -1.04
N ALA A 115 6.52 -2.15 -1.87
CA ALA A 115 5.90 -2.36 -3.18
C ALA A 115 6.69 -1.62 -4.26
N LYS A 116 6.70 -2.20 -5.47
CA LYS A 116 7.33 -1.58 -6.63
C LYS A 116 6.66 -0.23 -6.91
N VAL A 117 7.43 0.81 -7.21
CA VAL A 117 6.92 2.14 -7.54
C VAL A 117 6.05 2.02 -8.80
N GLY A 118 4.84 2.57 -8.75
CA GLY A 118 3.81 2.39 -9.78
C GLY A 118 3.12 1.01 -9.77
N GLY A 119 3.55 0.09 -8.90
CA GLY A 119 2.97 -1.24 -8.73
C GLY A 119 1.95 -1.33 -7.59
N SER A 120 1.33 -2.49 -7.47
CA SER A 120 0.32 -2.78 -6.45
C SER A 120 0.94 -2.96 -5.05
N SER A 121 0.30 -2.38 -4.03
CA SER A 121 0.61 -2.62 -2.62
C SER A 121 -0.25 -3.73 -2.00
N LYS A 122 -0.91 -4.54 -2.83
CA LYS A 122 -1.81 -5.60 -2.35
C LYS A 122 -1.08 -6.68 -1.56
N VAL A 123 -1.70 -7.15 -0.47
CA VAL A 123 -1.22 -8.30 0.31
C VAL A 123 -2.33 -9.31 0.58
N ASP A 124 -1.97 -10.60 0.63
CA ASP A 124 -2.87 -11.74 0.85
C ASP A 124 -3.52 -11.79 2.24
N LYS A 125 -2.83 -11.30 3.28
CA LYS A 125 -3.31 -11.31 4.67
C LYS A 125 -3.15 -9.94 5.33
N SER A 126 -4.19 -9.49 6.03
CA SER A 126 -4.11 -8.31 6.90
C SER A 126 -3.59 -8.69 8.27
N GLN A 127 -2.66 -7.92 8.82
CA GLN A 127 -2.37 -7.91 10.26
C GLN A 127 -3.24 -6.82 10.89
N ASN A 128 -4.38 -7.17 11.49
CA ASN A 128 -5.37 -6.21 11.98
C ASN A 128 -5.58 -6.36 13.50
N HIS A 129 -5.09 -5.39 14.29
CA HIS A 129 -5.40 -5.28 15.73
C HIS A 129 -5.80 -3.86 16.17
N SER A 130 -6.00 -2.90 15.25
CA SER A 130 -6.37 -1.52 15.62
C SER A 130 -7.88 -1.29 15.56
N ASN A 131 -8.38 -0.52 16.53
CA ASN A 131 -9.70 0.11 16.42
C ASN A 131 -9.75 1.00 15.18
N ARG A 132 -10.93 1.08 14.54
CA ARG A 132 -11.16 1.92 13.35
C ARG A 132 -12.42 2.77 13.49
N MET A 133 -12.35 4.00 13.01
CA MET A 133 -13.48 4.86 12.69
C MET A 133 -13.82 4.73 11.21
N THR A 134 -15.09 4.85 10.85
CA THR A 134 -15.50 4.93 9.45
C THR A 134 -16.07 6.31 9.19
N ALA A 135 -15.53 7.01 8.19
CA ALA A 135 -16.10 8.25 7.69
C ALA A 135 -16.79 7.99 6.34
N VAL A 136 -17.81 8.78 6.00
CA VAL A 136 -18.39 8.80 4.65
C VAL A 136 -18.00 10.13 4.02
N LEU A 137 -17.31 10.10 2.88
CA LEU A 137 -16.98 11.28 2.11
C LEU A 137 -17.76 11.27 0.81
N SER A 138 -18.23 12.45 0.39
CA SER A 138 -18.85 12.65 -0.91
C SER A 138 -18.19 13.82 -1.63
N ILE A 139 -17.97 13.67 -2.93
CA ILE A 139 -17.43 14.71 -3.80
C ILE A 139 -18.21 14.74 -5.11
N ARG A 140 -18.57 15.93 -5.59
CA ARG A 140 -19.19 16.09 -6.91
C ARG A 140 -18.13 15.98 -8.00
N SER A 141 -18.50 15.43 -9.15
CA SER A 141 -17.54 15.23 -10.24
C SER A 141 -17.00 16.53 -10.84
N ASN A 142 -17.69 17.65 -10.64
CA ASN A 142 -17.23 18.99 -11.00
C ASN A 142 -16.24 19.62 -9.98
N GLY A 143 -15.82 18.88 -8.95
CA GLY A 143 -14.86 19.35 -7.94
C GLY A 143 -15.45 20.29 -6.88
N THR A 144 -16.75 20.56 -6.89
CA THR A 144 -17.37 21.38 -5.84
C THR A 144 -17.61 20.56 -4.57
N MET A 145 -17.16 21.08 -3.43
CA MET A 145 -17.34 20.44 -2.14
C MET A 145 -18.80 20.56 -1.71
N ASN A 146 -19.43 19.44 -1.34
CA ASN A 146 -20.76 19.44 -0.74
C ASN A 146 -20.66 20.12 0.64
N ARG A 147 -20.89 21.43 0.70
CA ARG A 147 -21.14 22.11 1.98
C ARG A 147 -22.48 21.56 2.46
N GLY A 148 -22.46 20.81 3.56
CA GLY A 148 -23.69 20.35 4.19
C GLY A 148 -24.57 21.57 4.47
N GLU A 149 -25.77 21.59 3.90
CA GLU A 149 -26.82 22.47 4.39
C GLU A 149 -27.17 21.99 5.80
N SER A 150 -26.64 22.68 6.81
CA SER A 150 -27.29 22.72 8.12
C SER A 150 -28.66 23.35 7.90
N ARG A 151 -29.70 22.51 7.85
CA ARG A 151 -31.08 22.98 7.96
C ARG A 151 -31.31 23.56 9.37
N PRO A 152 -32.14 24.62 9.49
CA PRO A 152 -32.39 25.33 10.74
C PRO A 152 -33.03 24.46 11.82
#